data_AF-A0A2D9EVZ7-F1
#
_entry.id   AF-A0A2D9EVZ7-F1
#
_cell.length_a   1.000
_cell.length_b   1.000
_cell.length_c   1.000
_cell.angle_alpha   90.00
_cell.angle_beta   90.00
_cell.angle_gamma   90.00
#
_symmetry.space_group_name_H-M   'P 1'
#
loop_
_entity.id
_entity.type
_entity.pdbx_description
1 polymer ?
#
loop_
_entity_poly.entity_id
_entity_poly.type
_entity_poly.pdbx_seq_one_letter_code
_entity_poly.pdbx_strand_id
1 'polypeptide(L)'
;MQRRRKPRAKPRDVFSGSSSTPSKITKNPPPRESKRPPTVPPSKPSVPRKVSKKPSDKINDKAKDTAKVKNDESVTSTDIIQKNILGDSRKTIGLRDKIESLEPDIKENITSKKAQDIIDKSRARAMESLVKNTITADSTEKPTLSTPPKKRSRKTKNSFQPAERKRRLDRSRHMEYKYEVRRLLVELNVDEEHRSSLLGTIWAKGERQTVSDAKDFLISKHSEGVIDEHQLETLNKVVDGYTVRR
;
A
#
# COMPACT_ATOMS: atom_id res chain seq x y z
N MET A 1 -33.53 13.82 8.60
CA MET A 1 -33.88 12.61 7.81
C MET A 1 -32.64 11.75 7.59
N GLN A 2 -32.48 10.66 8.35
CA GLN A 2 -31.40 9.68 8.09
C GLN A 2 -31.73 8.88 6.83
N ARG A 3 -30.83 8.91 5.84
CA ARG A 3 -30.98 8.14 4.60
C ARG A 3 -30.84 6.65 4.93
N ARG A 4 -31.95 5.90 4.85
CA ARG A 4 -31.96 4.44 5.03
C ARG A 4 -30.99 3.81 4.02
N ARG A 5 -29.98 3.11 4.52
CA ARG A 5 -29.00 2.40 3.69
C ARG A 5 -29.70 1.25 2.99
N LYS A 6 -29.40 1.02 1.71
CA LYS A 6 -29.94 -0.11 0.94
C LYS A 6 -29.46 -1.44 1.54
N PRO A 7 -30.31 -2.48 1.56
CA PRO A 7 -29.92 -3.79 2.07
C PRO A 7 -28.79 -4.40 1.22
N ARG A 8 -27.88 -5.13 1.87
CA ARG A 8 -26.78 -5.83 1.22
C ARG A 8 -27.30 -7.02 0.41
N ALA A 9 -26.63 -7.31 -0.71
CA ALA A 9 -26.97 -8.46 -1.57
C ALA A 9 -26.75 -9.78 -0.83
N LYS A 10 -27.61 -10.78 -1.12
CA LYS A 10 -27.50 -12.13 -0.55
C LYS A 10 -26.21 -12.82 -1.03
N PRO A 11 -25.57 -13.65 -0.19
CA PRO A 11 -24.37 -14.40 -0.57
C PRO A 11 -24.68 -15.40 -1.68
N ARG A 12 -23.66 -15.67 -2.51
CA ARG A 12 -23.76 -16.61 -3.63
C ARG A 12 -23.76 -18.03 -3.09
N ASP A 13 -24.77 -18.81 -3.46
CA ASP A 13 -24.86 -20.22 -3.12
C ASP A 13 -23.84 -21.03 -3.95
N VAL A 14 -23.05 -21.84 -3.26
CA VAL A 14 -21.97 -22.69 -3.81
C VAL A 14 -22.22 -24.18 -3.54
N PHE A 15 -23.35 -24.54 -2.92
CA PHE A 15 -23.67 -25.93 -2.57
C PHE A 15 -24.71 -26.57 -3.49
N SER A 16 -25.43 -25.79 -4.31
CA SER A 16 -26.28 -26.35 -5.36
C SER A 16 -25.43 -26.74 -6.58
N GLY A 17 -25.16 -28.04 -6.70
CA GLY A 17 -24.32 -28.66 -7.75
C GLY A 17 -24.86 -28.58 -9.19
N SER A 18 -25.30 -27.41 -9.64
CA SER A 18 -25.49 -27.14 -11.07
C SER A 18 -24.39 -26.20 -11.55
N SER A 19 -23.53 -26.71 -12.43
CA SER A 19 -22.64 -25.90 -13.25
C SER A 19 -23.48 -25.12 -14.26
N SER A 20 -24.13 -24.04 -13.82
CA SER A 20 -24.67 -23.02 -14.70
C SER A 20 -24.23 -21.65 -14.23
N THR A 21 -23.20 -21.12 -14.88
CA THR A 21 -22.92 -19.69 -14.83
C THR A 21 -24.08 -18.95 -15.50
N PRO A 22 -24.68 -17.91 -14.89
CA PRO A 22 -25.54 -17.02 -15.66
C PRO A 22 -24.61 -16.23 -16.60
N SER A 23 -24.65 -16.59 -17.88
CA SER A 23 -24.09 -15.82 -18.97
C SER A 23 -24.61 -14.38 -18.89
N LYS A 24 -23.69 -13.44 -18.73
CA LYS A 24 -23.97 -12.00 -18.75
C LYS A 24 -24.40 -11.65 -20.18
N ILE A 25 -25.71 -11.59 -20.42
CA ILE A 25 -26.27 -11.06 -21.67
C ILE A 25 -25.85 -9.60 -21.76
N THR A 26 -24.91 -9.30 -22.65
CA THR A 26 -24.56 -7.93 -23.05
C THR A 26 -25.67 -7.42 -23.99
N LYS A 27 -26.64 -6.69 -23.43
CA LYS A 27 -27.43 -5.76 -24.24
C LYS A 27 -26.62 -4.49 -24.41
N ASN A 28 -26.18 -4.22 -25.63
CA ASN A 28 -25.57 -2.95 -26.03
C ASN A 28 -26.55 -1.80 -25.72
N PRO A 29 -26.14 -0.73 -25.03
CA PRO A 29 -26.95 0.48 -24.97
C PRO A 29 -26.88 1.25 -26.31
N PRO A 30 -27.97 1.88 -26.76
CA PRO A 30 -27.98 2.68 -27.99
C PRO A 30 -27.08 3.93 -27.88
N PRO A 31 -26.68 4.54 -29.01
CA PRO A 31 -25.77 5.69 -29.03
C PRO A 31 -26.33 6.85 -28.21
N ARG A 32 -25.54 7.36 -27.26
CA ARG A 32 -25.90 8.50 -26.43
C ARG A 32 -25.76 9.77 -27.25
N GLU A 33 -26.88 10.32 -27.70
CA GLU A 33 -26.97 11.67 -28.24
C GLU A 33 -26.38 12.69 -27.25
N SER A 34 -25.59 13.60 -27.81
CA SER A 34 -24.89 14.69 -27.14
C SER A 34 -25.88 15.70 -26.55
N LYS A 35 -26.23 15.54 -25.27
CA LYS A 35 -26.91 16.62 -24.53
C LYS A 35 -25.91 17.74 -24.25
N ARG A 36 -26.11 18.86 -24.95
CA ARG A 36 -25.51 20.17 -24.67
C ARG A 36 -25.66 20.55 -23.19
N PRO A 37 -24.71 21.31 -22.61
CA PRO A 37 -24.85 21.79 -21.23
C PRO A 37 -26.06 22.73 -21.10
N PRO A 38 -26.79 22.70 -19.98
CA PRO A 38 -27.92 23.59 -19.76
C PRO A 38 -27.45 25.05 -19.63
N THR A 39 -28.02 25.92 -20.45
CA THR A 39 -27.90 27.37 -20.39
C THR A 39 -28.45 27.86 -19.05
N VAL A 40 -27.62 28.54 -18.27
CA VAL A 40 -28.03 29.25 -17.04
C VAL A 40 -28.79 30.53 -17.46
N PRO A 41 -29.98 30.83 -16.90
CA PRO A 41 -30.66 32.09 -17.19
C PRO A 41 -29.95 33.28 -16.50
N PRO A 42 -29.88 34.46 -17.12
CA PRO A 42 -29.23 35.63 -16.54
C PRO A 42 -30.09 36.25 -15.43
N SER A 43 -29.59 36.28 -14.20
CA SER A 43 -30.16 37.11 -13.13
C SER A 43 -29.75 38.56 -13.32
N LYS A 44 -30.75 39.45 -13.51
CA LYS A 44 -30.61 40.91 -13.53
C LYS A 44 -30.05 41.48 -12.21
N PRO A 45 -29.43 42.67 -12.24
CA PRO A 45 -28.70 43.26 -11.11
C PRO A 45 -29.63 43.95 -10.11
N SER A 46 -29.33 43.86 -8.81
CA SER A 46 -29.94 44.68 -7.77
C SER A 46 -28.91 45.13 -6.73
N VAL A 47 -28.48 46.39 -6.90
CA VAL A 47 -28.20 47.47 -5.93
C VAL A 47 -27.39 47.17 -4.64
N PRO A 48 -26.39 48.00 -4.28
CA PRO A 48 -25.46 47.76 -3.16
C PRO A 48 -26.02 48.22 -1.81
N ARG A 49 -25.64 47.53 -0.72
CA ARG A 49 -25.86 48.02 0.65
C ARG A 49 -24.58 48.10 1.47
N LYS A 50 -24.36 49.32 1.95
CA LYS A 50 -23.29 49.91 2.78
C LYS A 50 -22.72 49.07 3.94
N VAL A 51 -21.38 49.08 4.00
CA VAL A 51 -20.48 49.53 5.09
C VAL A 51 -21.02 49.52 6.54
N SER A 52 -20.31 48.80 7.42
CA SER A 52 -20.00 49.25 8.78
C SER A 52 -18.64 48.71 9.24
N LYS A 53 -17.86 49.60 9.88
CA LYS A 53 -16.47 49.43 10.35
C LYS A 53 -16.43 48.92 11.80
N LYS A 54 -15.37 48.14 12.10
CA LYS A 54 -14.54 47.91 13.34
C LYS A 54 -14.81 48.74 14.63
N PRO A 55 -14.35 48.33 15.86
CA PRO A 55 -12.95 47.94 16.13
C PRO A 55 -12.63 46.91 17.26
N SER A 56 -11.31 46.74 17.41
CA SER A 56 -10.38 45.97 18.27
C SER A 56 -10.61 45.89 19.79
N ASP A 57 -10.04 44.84 20.46
CA ASP A 57 -8.97 45.00 21.48
C ASP A 57 -8.35 43.68 22.05
N LYS A 58 -6.99 43.64 22.05
CA LYS A 58 -5.98 43.25 23.07
C LYS A 58 -6.12 41.92 23.87
N ILE A 59 -5.18 40.96 23.83
CA ILE A 59 -3.81 40.85 24.43
C ILE A 59 -3.73 41.30 25.90
N ASN A 60 -3.50 40.35 26.83
CA ASN A 60 -2.50 40.54 27.89
C ASN A 60 -1.98 39.22 28.49
N ASP A 61 -0.67 39.22 28.72
CA ASP A 61 0.19 38.23 29.35
C ASP A 61 -0.09 38.02 30.84
N LYS A 62 0.29 36.84 31.36
CA LYS A 62 0.63 36.69 32.78
C LYS A 62 1.71 35.64 33.00
N ALA A 63 2.93 36.14 33.23
CA ALA A 63 4.06 35.43 33.82
C ALA A 63 4.11 35.66 35.35
N LYS A 64 4.83 34.75 36.03
CA LYS A 64 5.16 34.57 37.48
C LYS A 64 4.57 33.23 37.98
N ASP A 65 5.31 32.32 38.61
CA ASP A 65 6.34 32.54 39.63
C ASP A 65 7.41 31.43 39.66
N THR A 66 8.58 31.83 40.16
CA THR A 66 9.69 31.01 40.63
C THR A 66 9.34 30.22 41.89
N ALA A 67 9.71 28.93 41.97
CA ALA A 67 9.99 28.28 43.25
C ALA A 67 10.90 27.04 43.09
N LYS A 68 11.96 27.05 43.89
CA LYS A 68 13.05 26.09 44.05
C LYS A 68 12.60 24.95 44.99
N VAL A 69 12.70 23.69 44.57
CA VAL A 69 12.55 22.49 45.43
C VAL A 69 13.64 21.50 45.00
N LYS A 70 14.80 21.52 45.68
CA LYS A 70 15.27 20.49 46.63
C LYS A 70 15.49 19.12 45.99
N ASN A 71 16.77 18.83 45.74
CA ASN A 71 17.35 17.52 45.49
C ASN A 71 17.04 16.59 46.66
N ASP A 72 16.44 15.41 46.41
CA ASP A 72 16.49 14.20 47.28
C ASP A 72 15.86 12.95 46.56
N GLU A 73 16.09 12.74 45.25
CA GLU A 73 15.52 11.58 44.50
C GLU A 73 16.53 10.91 43.53
N SER A 74 17.82 10.95 43.81
CA SER A 74 18.85 10.44 42.87
C SER A 74 19.20 8.95 43.01
N VAL A 75 18.65 8.21 43.97
CA VAL A 75 19.08 6.82 44.26
C VAL A 75 18.12 5.77 43.69
N THR A 76 16.83 6.09 43.54
CA THR A 76 15.83 5.15 42.98
C THR A 76 15.74 5.20 41.46
N SER A 77 16.11 6.32 40.85
CA SER A 77 16.03 6.54 39.40
C SER A 77 17.10 5.75 38.64
N THR A 78 18.31 5.59 39.19
CA THR A 78 19.39 4.83 38.54
C THR A 78 19.08 3.34 38.43
N ASP A 79 18.46 2.75 39.47
CA ASP A 79 18.09 1.33 39.48
C ASP A 79 16.96 1.03 38.48
N ILE A 80 15.99 1.94 38.36
CA ILE A 80 14.89 1.82 37.38
C ILE A 80 15.43 1.94 35.94
N ILE A 81 16.39 2.84 35.71
CA ILE A 81 17.02 3.03 34.40
C ILE A 81 17.85 1.79 34.01
N GLN A 82 18.66 1.26 34.93
CA GLN A 82 19.45 0.06 34.67
C GLN A 82 18.59 -1.16 34.37
N LYS A 83 17.51 -1.37 35.11
CA LYS A 83 16.57 -2.48 34.88
C LYS A 83 15.83 -2.39 33.54
N ASN A 84 15.50 -1.17 33.09
CA ASN A 84 14.86 -0.95 31.78
C ASN A 84 15.83 -1.11 30.60
N ILE A 85 17.12 -0.77 30.79
CA ILE A 85 18.13 -0.87 29.73
C ILE A 85 18.66 -2.30 29.60
N LEU A 86 18.89 -2.99 30.72
CA LEU A 86 19.59 -4.27 30.71
C LEU A 86 18.66 -5.48 30.58
N GLY A 87 17.38 -5.34 30.93
CA GLY A 87 16.32 -6.34 30.75
C GLY A 87 16.60 -7.69 31.41
N ASP A 88 15.73 -8.11 32.34
CA ASP A 88 15.89 -9.45 32.95
C ASP A 88 15.94 -10.55 31.88
N SER A 89 16.97 -11.40 31.94
CA SER A 89 17.20 -12.47 30.98
C SER A 89 15.98 -13.38 30.91
N ARG A 90 15.25 -13.33 29.79
CA ARG A 90 14.05 -14.13 29.59
C ARG A 90 14.40 -15.62 29.58
N LYS A 91 13.61 -16.42 30.29
CA LYS A 91 13.65 -17.89 30.21
C LYS A 91 13.50 -18.30 28.75
N THR A 92 14.50 -18.99 28.20
CA THR A 92 14.48 -19.45 26.81
C THR A 92 13.36 -20.45 26.63
N ILE A 93 12.31 -20.06 25.91
CA ILE A 93 11.22 -20.96 25.51
C ILE A 93 11.69 -21.72 24.26
N GLY A 94 12.63 -22.64 24.49
CA GLY A 94 13.28 -23.43 23.45
C GLY A 94 13.05 -24.92 23.68
N LEU A 95 12.93 -25.64 22.57
CA LEU A 95 12.89 -27.11 22.51
C LEU A 95 14.26 -27.64 22.97
N ARG A 96 14.30 -28.42 24.04
CA ARG A 96 15.52 -29.14 24.46
C ARG A 96 15.64 -30.41 23.64
N ASP A 97 16.80 -30.65 23.06
CA ASP A 97 17.07 -31.89 22.33
C ASP A 97 17.01 -33.08 23.30
N LYS A 98 16.17 -34.04 22.95
CA LYS A 98 16.00 -35.29 23.68
C LYS A 98 17.13 -36.22 23.26
N ILE A 99 17.91 -36.70 24.23
CA ILE A 99 18.97 -37.68 24.01
C ILE A 99 18.34 -38.93 23.40
N GLU A 100 18.80 -39.31 22.19
CA GLU A 100 18.42 -40.52 21.48
C GLU A 100 19.00 -41.76 22.17
N SER A 101 18.13 -42.70 22.54
CA SER A 101 18.51 -44.09 22.81
C SER A 101 18.29 -44.89 21.52
N LEU A 102 19.39 -45.33 20.92
CA LEU A 102 19.41 -46.25 19.79
C LEU A 102 19.21 -47.69 20.27
N GLU A 103 18.09 -48.31 19.91
CA GLU A 103 18.04 -49.76 19.65
C GLU A 103 17.05 -50.03 18.51
N PRO A 104 17.47 -50.65 17.39
CA PRO A 104 16.56 -51.17 16.39
C PRO A 104 16.06 -52.55 16.81
N ASP A 105 14.82 -52.60 17.28
CA ASP A 105 14.08 -53.85 17.49
C ASP A 105 13.76 -54.48 16.12
N ILE A 106 14.39 -55.61 15.81
CA ILE A 106 14.10 -56.41 14.62
C ILE A 106 12.74 -57.08 14.85
N LYS A 107 11.67 -56.47 14.32
CA LYS A 107 10.35 -57.09 14.33
C LYS A 107 10.28 -58.18 13.28
N GLU A 108 10.19 -59.42 13.75
CA GLU A 108 9.87 -60.59 12.93
C GLU A 108 8.55 -60.38 12.15
N ASN A 109 8.52 -60.86 10.91
CA ASN A 109 7.43 -60.65 9.95
C ASN A 109 6.14 -61.37 10.38
N ILE A 110 5.28 -60.72 11.16
CA ILE A 110 3.91 -61.20 11.48
C ILE A 110 2.92 -60.85 10.35
N THR A 111 3.32 -61.00 9.09
CA THR A 111 2.44 -60.75 7.95
C THR A 111 1.69 -62.03 7.58
N SER A 112 0.38 -61.93 7.32
CA SER A 112 -0.42 -63.10 6.93
C SER A 112 0.09 -63.70 5.61
N LYS A 113 -0.09 -65.03 5.39
CA LYS A 113 0.33 -65.71 4.15
C LYS A 113 -0.16 -64.98 2.88
N LYS A 114 -1.38 -64.45 2.92
CA LYS A 114 -1.97 -63.65 1.82
C LYS A 114 -1.24 -62.31 1.60
N ALA A 115 -0.77 -61.66 2.67
CA ALA A 115 -0.01 -60.42 2.56
C ALA A 115 1.38 -60.67 1.96
N GLN A 116 2.02 -61.79 2.30
CA GLN A 116 3.30 -62.19 1.70
C GLN A 116 3.14 -62.46 0.20
N ASP A 117 2.10 -63.19 -0.22
CA ASP A 117 1.79 -63.42 -1.64
C ASP A 117 1.60 -62.12 -2.44
N ILE A 118 0.99 -61.09 -1.83
CA ILE A 118 0.79 -59.79 -2.49
C ILE A 118 2.13 -59.07 -2.68
N ILE A 119 3.01 -59.12 -1.67
CA ILE A 119 4.35 -58.54 -1.74
C ILE A 119 5.18 -59.25 -2.81
N ASP A 120 5.17 -60.59 -2.84
CA ASP A 120 5.94 -61.36 -3.81
C ASP A 120 5.43 -61.17 -5.25
N LYS A 121 4.11 -61.14 -5.45
CA LYS A 121 3.51 -60.78 -6.75
C LYS A 121 3.90 -59.38 -7.21
N SER A 122 3.93 -58.41 -6.28
CA SER A 122 4.36 -57.04 -6.60
C SER A 122 5.85 -56.99 -6.98
N ARG A 123 6.71 -57.76 -6.30
CA ARG A 123 8.13 -57.89 -6.60
C ARG A 123 8.38 -58.52 -7.96
N ALA A 124 7.70 -59.62 -8.26
CA ALA A 124 7.81 -60.31 -9.55
C ALA A 124 7.41 -59.40 -10.71
N ARG A 125 6.31 -58.64 -10.56
CA ARG A 125 5.85 -57.67 -11.57
C ARG A 125 6.86 -56.52 -11.79
N ALA A 126 7.50 -56.05 -10.72
CA ALA A 126 8.54 -55.03 -10.82
C ALA A 126 9.78 -55.56 -11.56
N MET A 127 10.22 -56.79 -11.28
CA MET A 127 11.35 -57.41 -11.97
C MET A 127 11.07 -57.66 -13.45
N GLU A 128 9.86 -58.12 -13.80
CA GLU A 128 9.47 -58.33 -15.20
C GLU A 128 9.48 -57.01 -16.00
N SER A 129 9.09 -55.89 -15.37
CA SER A 129 9.15 -54.57 -16.00
C SER A 129 10.58 -54.09 -16.26
N LEU A 130 11.54 -54.46 -15.41
CA LEU A 130 12.96 -54.16 -15.63
C LEU A 130 13.53 -54.98 -16.79
N VAL A 131 13.17 -56.26 -16.91
CA VAL A 131 13.64 -57.14 -17.99
C VAL A 131 13.05 -56.77 -19.35
N LYS A 132 11.78 -56.32 -19.42
CA LYS A 132 11.18 -55.81 -20.66
C LYS A 132 11.87 -54.53 -21.18
N ASN A 133 12.44 -53.73 -20.29
CA ASN A 133 13.17 -52.52 -20.65
C ASN A 133 14.61 -52.82 -21.14
N THR A 134 15.18 -54.00 -20.85
CA THR A 134 16.53 -54.38 -21.29
C THR A 134 16.55 -55.24 -22.57
N ILE A 135 15.44 -55.89 -22.93
CA ILE A 135 15.33 -56.68 -24.18
C ILE A 135 14.96 -55.81 -25.39
N THR A 136 14.51 -54.57 -25.17
CA THR A 136 14.18 -53.60 -26.24
C THR A 136 15.28 -52.56 -26.49
N ALA A 137 16.50 -52.82 -25.99
CA ALA A 137 17.65 -51.92 -26.12
C ALA A 137 18.61 -52.27 -27.27
N ASP A 138 18.17 -53.08 -28.24
CA ASP A 138 18.94 -53.34 -29.46
C ASP A 138 18.01 -53.42 -30.68
N SER A 139 17.41 -52.27 -31.02
CA SER A 139 16.93 -52.01 -32.37
C SER A 139 16.75 -50.51 -32.53
N THR A 140 17.51 -49.96 -33.46
CA THR A 140 17.37 -48.65 -34.06
C THR A 140 15.94 -48.48 -34.56
N GLU A 141 15.08 -47.80 -33.80
CA GLU A 141 13.96 -46.97 -34.27
C GLU A 141 13.19 -46.49 -33.05
N LYS A 142 13.18 -45.16 -32.86
CA LYS A 142 12.52 -44.50 -31.72
C LYS A 142 11.01 -44.74 -31.79
N PRO A 143 10.36 -45.46 -30.85
CA PRO A 143 8.92 -45.43 -30.76
C PRO A 143 8.54 -44.09 -30.13
N THR A 144 7.94 -43.22 -30.94
CA THR A 144 7.26 -42.02 -30.46
C THR A 144 6.07 -42.43 -29.60
N LEU A 145 6.32 -42.61 -28.30
CA LEU A 145 5.28 -42.64 -27.28
C LEU A 145 4.62 -41.25 -27.26
N SER A 146 3.48 -41.17 -27.94
CA SER A 146 2.54 -40.05 -27.92
C SER A 146 2.08 -39.81 -26.48
N THR A 147 2.89 -39.04 -25.75
CA THR A 147 2.44 -38.43 -24.51
C THR A 147 1.49 -37.31 -24.94
N PRO A 148 0.21 -37.27 -24.48
CA PRO A 148 -0.68 -36.19 -24.85
C PRO A 148 0.01 -34.87 -24.50
N PRO A 149 0.04 -33.88 -25.42
CA PRO A 149 0.80 -32.66 -25.21
C PRO A 149 0.28 -32.02 -23.92
N LYS A 150 1.09 -32.09 -22.84
CA LYS A 150 0.80 -31.39 -21.59
C LYS A 150 0.51 -29.95 -22.02
N LYS A 151 -0.76 -29.54 -21.89
CA LYS A 151 -1.21 -28.19 -22.23
C LYS A 151 -0.22 -27.26 -21.55
N ARG A 152 0.66 -26.62 -22.33
CA ARG A 152 1.63 -25.67 -21.80
C ARG A 152 0.79 -24.62 -21.11
N SER A 153 0.77 -24.67 -19.77
CA SER A 153 0.11 -23.65 -18.97
C SER A 153 0.65 -22.34 -19.49
N ARG A 154 -0.24 -21.51 -20.07
CA ARG A 154 0.13 -20.19 -20.55
C ARG A 154 0.65 -19.46 -19.32
N LYS A 155 1.98 -19.39 -19.16
CA LYS A 155 2.61 -18.47 -18.21
C LYS A 155 2.05 -17.11 -18.56
N THR A 156 1.11 -16.63 -17.77
CA THR A 156 0.58 -15.28 -17.90
C THR A 156 1.79 -14.39 -17.70
N LYS A 157 2.32 -13.83 -18.80
CA LYS A 157 3.37 -12.84 -18.71
C LYS A 157 2.76 -11.72 -17.89
N ASN A 158 3.25 -11.57 -16.66
CA ASN A 158 2.85 -10.46 -15.81
C ASN A 158 3.32 -9.20 -16.55
N SER A 159 2.41 -8.55 -17.28
CA SER A 159 2.71 -7.31 -18.01
C SER A 159 2.86 -6.12 -17.06
N PHE A 160 2.83 -6.37 -15.74
CA PHE A 160 3.17 -5.41 -14.73
C PHE A 160 4.64 -5.03 -14.84
N GLN A 161 4.88 -4.00 -15.65
CA GLN A 161 6.10 -3.21 -15.54
C GLN A 161 5.94 -2.34 -14.29
N PRO A 162 6.86 -2.45 -13.31
CA PRO A 162 6.87 -1.53 -12.18
C PRO A 162 6.84 -0.09 -12.69
N ALA A 163 5.88 0.69 -12.18
CA ALA A 163 5.76 2.09 -12.56
C ALA A 163 7.06 2.83 -12.21
N GLU A 164 7.45 3.77 -13.08
CA GLU A 164 8.62 4.60 -12.86
C GLU A 164 8.48 5.41 -11.56
N ARG A 165 9.48 5.32 -10.69
CA ARG A 165 9.51 5.97 -9.37
C ARG A 165 9.88 7.45 -9.52
N LYS A 166 8.88 8.27 -9.86
CA LYS A 166 9.05 9.72 -10.01
C LYS A 166 9.23 10.41 -8.65
N ARG A 167 9.90 11.56 -8.65
CA ARG A 167 10.03 12.41 -7.44
C ARG A 167 8.68 13.04 -7.11
N ARG A 168 8.21 12.82 -5.88
CA ARG A 168 6.91 13.29 -5.39
C ARG A 168 7.05 13.82 -3.97
N LEU A 169 6.15 14.70 -3.56
CA LEU A 169 6.11 15.20 -2.19
C LEU A 169 5.79 14.05 -1.22
N ASP A 170 6.50 13.99 -0.11
CA ASP A 170 6.29 13.01 0.93
C ASP A 170 4.91 13.17 1.58
N ARG A 171 4.05 12.18 1.40
CA ARG A 171 2.69 12.22 1.93
C ARG A 171 2.66 12.10 3.45
N SER A 172 3.64 11.41 4.04
CA SER A 172 3.69 11.23 5.49
C SER A 172 3.92 12.56 6.22
N ARG A 173 4.72 13.45 5.61
CA ARG A 173 5.07 14.78 6.12
C ARG A 173 4.20 15.90 5.57
N HIS A 174 2.99 15.59 5.06
CA HIS A 174 2.14 16.60 4.41
C HIS A 174 1.70 17.73 5.36
N MET A 175 1.61 17.47 6.66
CA MET A 175 1.20 18.49 7.63
C MET A 175 2.35 19.45 7.92
N GLU A 176 3.55 18.93 8.16
CA GLU A 176 4.77 19.73 8.32
C GLU A 176 4.94 20.66 7.12
N TYR A 177 4.95 20.09 5.91
CA TYR A 177 5.02 20.86 4.67
C TYR A 177 3.95 21.95 4.59
N LYS A 178 2.70 21.63 4.95
CA LYS A 178 1.59 22.58 4.88
C LYS A 178 1.76 23.75 5.85
N TYR A 179 2.28 23.51 7.05
CA TYR A 179 2.52 24.56 8.03
C TYR A 179 3.74 25.39 7.69
N GLU A 180 4.82 24.75 7.23
CA GLU A 180 6.02 25.47 6.79
C GLU A 180 5.74 26.38 5.61
N VAL A 181 5.11 25.86 4.54
CA VAL A 181 4.77 26.69 3.38
C VAL A 181 3.78 27.79 3.74
N ARG A 182 2.79 27.52 4.61
CA ARG A 182 1.87 28.57 5.07
C ARG A 182 2.62 29.69 5.79
N ARG A 183 3.53 29.34 6.71
CA ARG A 183 4.35 30.31 7.42
C ARG A 183 5.25 31.10 6.46
N LEU A 184 5.90 30.39 5.53
CA LEU A 184 6.79 30.95 4.52
C LEU A 184 6.08 31.96 3.61
N LEU A 185 4.85 31.66 3.17
CA LEU A 185 4.06 32.57 2.33
C LEU A 185 3.70 33.88 3.05
N VAL A 186 3.55 33.84 4.38
CA VAL A 186 3.34 35.05 5.20
C VAL A 186 4.64 35.83 5.33
N GLU A 187 5.75 35.14 5.61
CA GLU A 187 7.08 35.75 5.78
C GLU A 187 7.60 36.41 4.49
N LEU A 188 7.35 35.78 3.35
CA LEU A 188 7.68 36.31 2.02
C LEU A 188 6.73 37.42 1.55
N ASN A 189 5.72 37.77 2.35
CA ASN A 189 4.77 38.84 2.09
C ASN A 189 3.97 38.68 0.78
N VAL A 190 3.63 37.43 0.42
CA VAL A 190 2.75 37.12 -0.72
C VAL A 190 1.33 37.61 -0.43
N ASP A 191 0.59 38.07 -1.44
CA ASP A 191 -0.78 38.53 -1.27
C ASP A 191 -1.71 37.47 -0.67
N GLU A 192 -2.48 37.86 0.35
CA GLU A 192 -3.36 36.94 1.12
C GLU A 192 -4.35 36.17 0.23
N GLU A 193 -4.83 36.81 -0.84
CA GLU A 193 -5.75 36.22 -1.82
C GLU A 193 -5.15 34.98 -2.51
N HIS A 194 -3.83 34.97 -2.72
CA HIS A 194 -3.13 33.92 -3.44
C HIS A 194 -2.52 32.86 -2.51
N ARG A 195 -2.30 33.14 -1.22
CA ARG A 195 -1.65 32.22 -0.27
C ARG A 195 -2.31 30.84 -0.23
N SER A 196 -3.63 30.82 -0.05
CA SER A 196 -4.38 29.55 0.06
C SER A 196 -4.43 28.79 -1.26
N SER A 197 -4.54 29.51 -2.38
CA SER A 197 -4.57 28.93 -3.73
C SER A 197 -3.22 28.30 -4.10
N LEU A 198 -2.11 29.01 -3.85
CA LEU A 198 -0.75 28.53 -4.02
C LEU A 198 -0.50 27.28 -3.18
N LEU A 199 -0.71 27.36 -1.87
CA LEU A 199 -0.49 26.24 -0.94
C LEU A 199 -1.27 24.98 -1.36
N GLY A 200 -2.57 25.13 -1.66
CA GLY A 200 -3.42 24.01 -2.04
C GLY A 200 -3.00 23.36 -3.35
N THR A 201 -2.66 24.18 -4.34
CA THR A 201 -2.30 23.69 -5.68
C THR A 201 -0.92 23.06 -5.71
N ILE A 202 0.08 23.65 -5.03
CA ILE A 202 1.43 23.09 -4.92
C ILE A 202 1.37 21.73 -4.19
N TRP A 203 0.61 21.64 -3.09
CA TRP A 203 0.42 20.37 -2.39
C TRP A 203 -0.23 19.32 -3.28
N ALA A 204 -1.34 19.66 -3.94
CA ALA A 204 -2.05 18.72 -4.80
C ALA A 204 -1.18 18.23 -5.98
N LYS A 205 -0.47 19.13 -6.67
CA LYS A 205 0.42 18.78 -7.79
C LYS A 205 1.64 17.98 -7.31
N GLY A 206 2.33 18.44 -6.28
CA GLY A 206 3.54 17.79 -5.78
C GLY A 206 3.29 16.39 -5.22
N GLU A 207 2.15 16.17 -4.56
CA GLU A 207 1.80 14.86 -3.99
C GLU A 207 1.18 13.91 -5.03
N ARG A 208 0.22 14.39 -5.83
CA ARG A 208 -0.59 13.56 -6.73
C ARG A 208 -0.08 13.47 -8.14
N GLN A 209 0.78 14.37 -8.57
CA GLN A 209 1.43 14.31 -9.88
C GLN A 209 2.92 14.10 -9.65
N THR A 210 3.76 15.08 -9.94
CA THR A 210 5.19 15.06 -9.67
C THR A 210 5.66 16.37 -9.07
N VAL A 211 6.88 16.37 -8.54
CA VAL A 211 7.51 17.59 -8.03
C VAL A 211 7.83 18.57 -9.16
N SER A 212 8.15 18.09 -10.36
CA SER A 212 8.30 18.96 -11.53
C SER A 212 6.99 19.72 -11.83
N ASP A 213 5.83 19.05 -11.80
CA ASP A 213 4.55 19.73 -12.06
C ASP A 213 4.24 20.83 -11.03
N ALA A 214 4.73 20.67 -9.80
CA ALA A 214 4.61 21.69 -8.75
C ALA A 214 5.54 22.88 -9.00
N LYS A 215 6.78 22.64 -9.46
CA LYS A 215 7.74 23.68 -9.87
C LYS A 215 7.25 24.44 -11.10
N ASP A 216 6.73 23.73 -12.10
CA ASP A 216 6.17 24.34 -13.31
C ASP A 216 4.98 25.25 -12.97
N PHE A 217 4.18 24.87 -11.97
CA PHE A 217 3.11 25.73 -11.46
C PHE A 217 3.65 26.99 -10.79
N LEU A 218 4.71 26.90 -9.99
CA LEU A 218 5.33 28.07 -9.39
C LEU A 218 5.93 29.01 -10.46
N ILE A 219 6.60 28.46 -11.47
CA ILE A 219 7.11 29.22 -12.62
C ILE A 219 5.96 29.92 -13.37
N SER A 220 4.84 29.22 -13.56
CA SER A 220 3.64 29.81 -14.17
C SER A 220 3.14 30.99 -13.33
N LYS A 221 3.12 30.89 -12.00
CA LYS A 221 2.70 31.98 -11.10
C LYS A 221 3.69 33.14 -11.05
N HIS A 222 4.98 32.88 -11.19
CA HIS A 222 5.98 33.92 -11.37
C HIS A 222 5.74 34.68 -12.70
N SER A 223 5.51 33.95 -13.80
CA SER A 223 5.22 34.58 -15.10
C SER A 223 3.93 35.40 -15.13
N GLU A 224 2.94 35.02 -14.32
CA GLU A 224 1.70 35.79 -14.11
C GLU A 224 1.91 37.04 -13.24
N GLY A 225 3.07 37.19 -12.57
CA GLY A 225 3.36 38.29 -11.66
C GLY A 225 2.75 38.14 -10.26
N VAL A 226 2.35 36.92 -9.88
CA VAL A 226 1.75 36.63 -8.55
C VAL A 226 2.81 36.51 -7.46
N ILE A 227 4.01 36.10 -7.84
CA ILE A 227 5.16 35.92 -6.93
C ILE A 227 6.42 36.50 -7.57
N ASP A 228 7.37 36.92 -6.74
CA ASP A 228 8.69 37.40 -7.17
C ASP A 228 9.69 36.25 -7.36
N GLU A 229 10.79 36.50 -8.08
CA GLU A 229 11.85 35.51 -8.32
C GLU A 229 12.46 34.99 -7.01
N HIS A 230 12.69 35.87 -6.03
CA HIS A 230 13.18 35.47 -4.70
C HIS A 230 12.20 34.54 -3.96
N GLN A 231 10.90 34.80 -4.11
CA GLN A 231 9.86 33.97 -3.51
C GLN A 231 9.79 32.61 -4.20
N LEU A 232 9.89 32.59 -5.54
CA LEU A 232 9.94 31.39 -6.37
C LEU A 232 11.10 30.47 -5.95
N GLU A 233 12.32 31.01 -5.82
CA GLU A 233 13.49 30.24 -5.43
C GLU A 233 13.33 29.63 -4.04
N THR A 234 12.83 30.41 -3.09
CA THR A 234 12.61 29.96 -1.70
C THR A 234 11.55 28.86 -1.63
N LEU A 235 10.43 29.00 -2.34
CA LEU A 235 9.40 27.98 -2.42
C LEU A 235 9.91 26.69 -3.06
N ASN A 236 10.74 26.79 -4.11
CA ASN A 236 11.37 25.63 -4.75
C ASN A 236 12.27 24.85 -3.77
N LYS A 237 13.06 25.54 -2.93
CA LYS A 237 13.90 24.91 -1.91
C LYS A 237 13.08 24.10 -0.90
N VAL A 238 11.96 24.65 -0.43
CA VAL A 238 11.06 23.94 0.50
C VAL A 238 10.45 22.71 -0.18
N VAL A 239 9.96 22.83 -1.41
CA VAL A 239 9.40 21.69 -2.16
C VAL A 239 10.44 20.57 -2.31
N ASP A 240 11.69 20.91 -2.62
CA ASP A 240 12.76 19.92 -2.74
C ASP A 240 13.11 19.23 -1.41
N GLY A 241 13.07 19.97 -0.28
CA GLY A 241 13.32 19.42 1.06
C GLY A 241 12.30 18.36 1.50
N TYR A 242 11.06 18.45 1.01
CA TYR A 242 9.99 17.49 1.28
C TYR A 242 9.78 16.45 0.18
N THR A 243 10.66 16.42 -0.81
CA THR A 243 10.55 15.51 -1.96
C THR A 243 11.22 14.17 -1.68
N VAL A 244 10.52 13.08 -2.00
CA VAL A 244 11.02 11.71 -1.91
C VAL A 244 10.82 10.99 -3.24
N ARG A 245 11.72 10.07 -3.59
CA ARG A 245 11.50 9.12 -4.71
C ARG A 245 10.69 7.94 -4.18
N ARG A 246 9.47 7.75 -4.69
CA ARG A 246 8.60 6.63 -4.29
C ARG A 246 8.02 5.91 -5.50
#